data_AF-A0A832K203-F1
#
_entry.id   AF-A0A832K203-F1
#
_cell.length_a   1.000
_cell.length_b   1.000
_cell.length_c   1.000
_cell.angle_alpha   90.00
_cell.angle_beta   90.00
_cell.angle_gamma   90.00
#
_symmetry.space_group_name_H-M   'P 1'
#
loop_
_entity.id
_entity.type
_entity.pdbx_description
1 polymer ?
#
loop_
_entity_poly.entity_id
_entity_poly.type
_entity_poly.pdbx_seq_one_letter_code
_entity_poly.pdbx_strand_id
1 'polypeptide(L)'
;MLFSDTHLHVNPVRGLGAEKIAKKFKREGGWFMAIVALPPYYYGFEEMTVESYMRVVELISREAIKARELGLEVARFMGIHPAEIDEYYKRGVRGEKLYSILSRVLKLVENAVRNGLIDGIGEVGRQHYTTSPERFVFSETLMREAMILARDLRVPLQLHLEQGGFITVLSVKTLIDSLGVSSRQIILHHTNTETSSWASNYKLPFTAPVKYFDKEYLKSGV
;
A
#
# COMPACT_ATOMS: atom_id res chain seq x y z
N MET A 1 1.46 15.44 -21.72
CA MET A 1 1.91 15.33 -20.31
C MET A 1 1.96 13.84 -19.95
N LEU A 2 3.02 13.37 -19.28
CA LEU A 2 3.12 11.98 -18.85
C LEU A 2 2.66 11.88 -17.39
N PHE A 3 1.69 11.01 -17.11
CA PHE A 3 1.11 10.84 -15.79
C PHE A 3 1.49 9.48 -15.19
N SER A 4 1.70 9.45 -13.87
CA SER A 4 1.89 8.23 -13.12
C SER A 4 0.90 8.17 -11.97
N ASP A 5 0.34 7.00 -11.71
CA ASP A 5 -0.44 6.74 -10.50
C ASP A 5 0.32 5.76 -9.61
N THR A 6 0.82 6.25 -8.48
CA THR A 6 1.66 5.46 -7.58
C THR A 6 0.87 4.64 -6.57
N HIS A 7 -0.46 4.64 -6.64
CA HIS A 7 -1.29 3.82 -5.76
C HIS A 7 -2.72 3.68 -6.27
N LEU A 8 -3.08 2.46 -6.67
CA LEU A 8 -4.45 2.20 -7.10
C LEU A 8 -4.93 0.78 -6.76
N HIS A 9 -6.22 0.70 -6.44
CA HIS A 9 -6.90 -0.57 -6.23
C HIS A 9 -7.75 -0.92 -7.46
N VAL A 10 -7.28 -1.85 -8.28
CA VAL A 10 -7.96 -2.19 -9.55
C VAL A 10 -9.23 -3.02 -9.39
N ASN A 11 -9.33 -3.77 -8.29
CA ASN A 11 -10.37 -4.78 -7.98
C ASN A 11 -11.19 -5.30 -9.19
N PRO A 12 -10.81 -6.43 -9.82
CA PRO A 12 -11.55 -6.99 -10.96
C PRO A 12 -12.85 -7.71 -10.57
N VAL A 13 -13.14 -7.90 -9.28
CA VAL A 13 -14.32 -8.61 -8.79
C VAL A 13 -15.46 -7.64 -8.52
N ARG A 14 -15.18 -6.58 -7.77
CA ARG A 14 -16.18 -5.55 -7.36
C ARG A 14 -15.99 -4.21 -8.08
N GLY A 15 -14.92 -4.04 -8.84
CA GLY A 15 -14.54 -2.81 -9.53
C GLY A 15 -14.34 -3.01 -11.04
N LEU A 16 -13.49 -2.17 -11.64
CA LEU A 16 -13.31 -2.13 -13.09
C LEU A 16 -12.29 -3.13 -13.62
N GLY A 17 -11.36 -3.59 -12.78
CA GLY A 17 -10.18 -4.35 -13.20
C GLY A 17 -9.13 -3.50 -13.91
N ALA A 18 -7.90 -4.00 -13.93
CA ALA A 18 -6.74 -3.31 -14.45
C ALA A 18 -6.85 -3.05 -15.95
N GLU A 19 -7.43 -3.95 -16.74
CA GLU A 19 -7.53 -3.76 -18.19
C GLU A 19 -8.35 -2.50 -18.55
N LYS A 20 -9.53 -2.33 -17.94
CA LYS A 20 -10.39 -1.15 -18.19
C LYS A 20 -9.75 0.13 -17.66
N ILE A 21 -9.12 0.07 -16.49
CA ILE A 21 -8.42 1.21 -15.88
C ILE A 21 -7.23 1.62 -16.76
N ALA A 22 -6.37 0.67 -17.14
CA ALA A 22 -5.20 0.89 -17.98
C ALA A 22 -5.58 1.48 -19.34
N LYS A 23 -6.62 0.97 -20.01
CA LYS A 23 -7.13 1.53 -21.28
C LYS A 23 -7.54 3.00 -21.13
N LYS A 24 -8.19 3.38 -20.02
CA LYS A 24 -8.57 4.78 -19.77
C LYS A 24 -7.33 5.62 -19.44
N PHE A 25 -6.51 5.15 -18.50
CA PHE A 25 -5.34 5.87 -18.03
C PHE A 25 -4.32 6.15 -19.15
N LYS A 26 -4.06 5.16 -20.02
CA LYS A 26 -3.16 5.32 -21.16
C LYS A 26 -3.68 6.33 -22.19
N ARG A 27 -5.01 6.41 -22.40
CA ARG A 27 -5.61 7.41 -23.29
C ARG A 27 -5.38 8.84 -22.81
N GLU A 28 -5.30 9.04 -21.50
CA GLU A 28 -4.99 10.33 -20.87
C GLU A 28 -3.47 10.59 -20.76
N GLY A 29 -2.62 9.75 -21.37
CA GLY A 29 -1.15 9.90 -21.31
C GLY A 29 -0.49 9.30 -20.06
N GLY A 30 -1.19 8.42 -19.35
CA GLY A 30 -0.61 7.62 -18.27
C GLY A 30 0.46 6.65 -18.78
N TRP A 31 1.57 6.51 -18.04
CA TRP A 31 2.69 5.62 -18.41
C TRP A 31 3.06 4.61 -17.32
N PHE A 32 2.86 4.95 -16.04
CA PHE A 32 3.18 4.09 -14.90
C PHE A 32 2.02 3.99 -13.92
N MET A 33 1.77 2.78 -13.41
CA MET A 33 0.75 2.54 -12.41
C MET A 33 1.21 1.54 -11.34
N ALA A 34 0.95 1.81 -10.06
CA ALA A 34 1.23 0.87 -8.98
C ALA A 34 -0.06 0.23 -8.45
N ILE A 35 -0.25 -1.05 -8.76
CA ILE A 35 -1.39 -1.84 -8.29
C ILE A 35 -1.14 -2.27 -6.84
N VAL A 36 -1.99 -1.83 -5.93
CA VAL A 36 -1.91 -2.15 -4.51
C VAL A 36 -3.03 -3.12 -4.15
N ALA A 37 -2.66 -4.23 -3.51
CA ALA A 37 -3.61 -5.25 -3.06
C ALA A 37 -4.62 -4.67 -2.07
N LEU A 38 -5.86 -5.14 -2.16
CA LEU A 38 -6.85 -5.01 -1.09
C LEU A 38 -6.81 -6.24 -0.18
N PRO A 39 -7.41 -6.17 1.01
CA PRO A 39 -7.64 -7.35 1.85
C PRO A 39 -8.40 -8.46 1.11
N PRO A 40 -8.14 -9.76 1.39
CA PRO A 40 -8.71 -10.88 0.64
C PRO A 40 -10.24 -10.89 0.51
N TYR A 41 -10.96 -10.43 1.54
CA TYR A 41 -12.43 -10.36 1.54
C TYR A 41 -13.01 -9.35 0.53
N TYR A 42 -12.23 -8.40 0.02
CA TYR A 42 -12.66 -7.55 -1.10
C TYR A 42 -12.70 -8.27 -2.46
N TYR A 43 -12.05 -9.43 -2.55
CA TYR A 43 -12.03 -10.30 -3.73
C TYR A 43 -12.91 -11.54 -3.57
N GLY A 44 -13.65 -11.67 -2.45
CA GLY A 44 -14.50 -12.82 -2.14
C GLY A 44 -13.76 -13.99 -1.49
N PHE A 45 -12.54 -13.78 -1.00
CA PHE A 45 -11.81 -14.77 -0.19
C PHE A 45 -12.10 -14.49 1.29
N GLU A 46 -13.19 -15.04 1.81
CA GLU A 46 -13.69 -14.71 3.15
C GLU A 46 -12.85 -15.29 4.29
N GLU A 47 -12.16 -16.40 4.03
CA GLU A 47 -11.34 -17.07 5.03
C GLU A 47 -10.04 -16.30 5.30
N MET A 48 -9.71 -16.10 6.58
CA MET A 48 -8.45 -15.51 6.99
C MET A 48 -7.34 -16.58 7.05
N THR A 49 -6.82 -16.95 5.89
CA THR A 49 -5.76 -17.95 5.71
C THR A 49 -4.66 -17.42 4.81
N VAL A 50 -3.44 -17.97 4.95
CA VAL A 50 -2.32 -17.63 4.06
C VAL A 50 -2.69 -17.92 2.59
N GLU A 51 -3.49 -18.96 2.35
CA GLU A 51 -3.99 -19.31 1.01
C GLU A 51 -4.84 -18.19 0.39
N SER A 52 -5.74 -17.59 1.16
CA SER A 52 -6.51 -16.41 0.70
C SER A 52 -5.60 -15.27 0.24
N TYR A 53 -4.50 -15.01 0.95
CA TYR A 53 -3.52 -14.00 0.54
C TYR A 53 -2.71 -14.44 -0.69
N MET A 54 -2.35 -15.72 -0.82
CA MET A 54 -1.69 -16.23 -2.04
C MET A 54 -2.55 -15.98 -3.28
N ARG A 55 -3.86 -16.24 -3.18
CA ARG A 55 -4.80 -15.96 -4.27
C ARG A 55 -4.89 -14.47 -4.62
N VAL A 56 -4.67 -13.58 -3.65
CA VAL A 56 -4.55 -12.13 -3.92
C VAL A 56 -3.27 -11.82 -4.69
N VAL A 57 -2.12 -12.38 -4.31
CA VAL A 57 -0.85 -12.23 -5.06
C VAL A 57 -1.03 -12.64 -6.53
N GLU A 58 -1.62 -13.82 -6.77
CA GLU A 58 -1.89 -14.30 -8.11
C GLU A 58 -2.82 -13.36 -8.90
N LEU A 59 -3.87 -12.88 -8.23
CA LEU A 59 -4.84 -11.97 -8.83
C LEU A 59 -4.18 -10.66 -9.26
N ILE A 60 -3.43 -9.99 -8.37
CA ILE A 60 -2.77 -8.73 -8.73
C ILE A 60 -1.67 -8.92 -9.77
N SER A 61 -1.02 -10.09 -9.80
CA SER A 61 -0.05 -10.44 -10.84
C SER A 61 -0.71 -10.56 -12.21
N ARG A 62 -1.85 -11.26 -12.31
CA ARG A 62 -2.64 -11.34 -13.55
C ARG A 62 -3.14 -9.97 -14.00
N GLU A 63 -3.61 -9.14 -13.07
CA GLU A 63 -4.08 -7.79 -13.39
C GLU A 63 -2.93 -6.89 -13.88
N ALA A 64 -1.73 -7.03 -13.31
CA ALA A 64 -0.55 -6.31 -13.79
C ALA A 64 -0.14 -6.72 -15.21
N ILE A 65 -0.23 -8.01 -15.56
CA ILE A 65 0.04 -8.50 -16.92
C ILE A 65 -0.89 -7.79 -17.93
N LYS A 66 -2.20 -7.74 -17.65
CA LYS A 66 -3.17 -7.06 -18.53
C LYS A 66 -2.84 -5.58 -18.75
N ALA A 67 -2.40 -4.89 -17.71
CA ALA A 67 -1.99 -3.49 -17.82
C ALA A 67 -0.67 -3.32 -18.61
N ARG A 68 0.30 -4.21 -18.41
CA ARG A 68 1.58 -4.23 -19.15
C ARG A 68 1.39 -4.54 -20.64
N GLU A 69 0.48 -5.45 -21.00
CA GLU A 69 0.12 -5.74 -22.40
C GLU A 69 -0.44 -4.53 -23.13
N LEU A 70 -1.08 -3.62 -22.39
CA LEU A 70 -1.53 -2.34 -22.92
C LEU A 70 -0.41 -1.30 -22.99
N GLY A 71 0.83 -1.66 -22.64
CA GLY A 71 2.03 -0.84 -22.71
C GLY A 71 2.11 0.23 -21.62
N LEU A 72 1.73 -0.13 -20.38
CA LEU A 72 2.03 0.63 -19.17
C LEU A 72 3.14 -0.07 -18.38
N GLU A 73 3.97 0.72 -17.71
CA GLU A 73 4.83 0.22 -16.64
C GLU A 73 3.99 -0.04 -15.39
N VAL A 74 4.21 -1.18 -14.73
CA VAL A 74 3.38 -1.59 -13.59
C VAL A 74 4.24 -2.10 -12.45
N ALA A 75 4.01 -1.54 -11.26
CA ALA A 75 4.49 -2.10 -9.99
C ALA A 75 3.33 -2.73 -9.21
N ARG A 76 3.61 -3.78 -8.44
CA ARG A 76 2.63 -4.49 -7.61
C ARG A 76 3.05 -4.40 -6.15
N PHE A 77 2.12 -4.02 -5.29
CA PHE A 77 2.34 -3.93 -3.85
C PHE A 77 1.36 -4.83 -3.11
N MET A 78 1.86 -5.53 -2.09
CA MET A 78 1.03 -6.27 -1.16
C MET A 78 1.55 -6.14 0.26
N GLY A 79 0.63 -6.01 1.21
CA GLY A 79 0.90 -5.83 2.62
C GLY A 79 -0.31 -6.27 3.45
N ILE A 80 -0.34 -5.81 4.70
CA ILE A 80 -1.44 -6.04 5.64
C ILE A 80 -1.92 -4.66 6.08
N HIS A 81 -3.04 -4.23 5.52
CA HIS A 81 -3.57 -2.88 5.72
C HIS A 81 -4.03 -2.73 7.19
N PRO A 82 -3.82 -1.57 7.85
CA PRO A 82 -4.19 -1.38 9.26
C PRO A 82 -5.67 -1.67 9.55
N ALA A 83 -6.58 -1.36 8.61
CA ALA A 83 -8.00 -1.68 8.74
C ALA A 83 -8.33 -3.18 8.79
N GLU A 84 -7.45 -4.06 8.30
CA GLU A 84 -7.62 -5.51 8.43
C GLU A 84 -7.57 -5.95 9.89
N ILE A 85 -6.74 -5.28 10.70
CA ILE A 85 -6.62 -5.59 12.13
C ILE A 85 -7.94 -5.30 12.84
N ASP A 86 -8.55 -4.15 12.56
CA ASP A 86 -9.87 -3.82 13.09
C ASP A 86 -10.94 -4.82 12.66
N GLU A 87 -10.92 -5.19 11.38
CA GLU A 87 -11.89 -6.13 10.81
C GLU A 87 -11.77 -7.52 11.43
N TYR A 88 -10.55 -8.07 11.56
CA TYR A 88 -10.36 -9.39 12.14
C TYR A 88 -10.69 -9.43 13.64
N TYR A 89 -10.42 -8.34 14.37
CA TYR A 89 -10.90 -8.21 15.74
C TYR A 89 -12.43 -8.25 15.82
N LYS A 90 -13.16 -7.58 14.90
CA LYS A 90 -14.63 -7.66 14.82
C LYS A 90 -15.10 -9.09 14.51
N ARG A 91 -14.37 -9.83 13.68
CA ARG A 91 -14.61 -11.25 13.37
C ARG A 91 -14.20 -12.20 14.50
N GLY A 92 -13.71 -11.68 15.64
CA GLY A 92 -13.35 -12.46 16.81
C GLY A 92 -11.97 -13.12 16.75
N VAL A 93 -11.11 -12.78 15.77
CA VAL A 93 -9.74 -13.27 15.70
C VAL A 93 -8.76 -12.17 16.09
N ARG A 94 -8.03 -12.37 17.18
CA ARG A 94 -7.22 -11.33 17.85
C ARG A 94 -5.96 -11.90 18.50
N GLY A 95 -5.09 -11.02 18.99
CA GLY A 95 -3.89 -11.38 19.76
C GLY A 95 -2.97 -12.35 19.02
N GLU A 96 -2.41 -13.32 19.75
CA GLU A 96 -1.45 -14.29 19.22
C GLU A 96 -1.97 -15.06 17.99
N LYS A 97 -3.25 -15.47 18.02
CA LYS A 97 -3.85 -16.22 16.89
C LYS A 97 -3.83 -15.38 15.61
N LEU A 98 -4.21 -14.11 15.70
CA LEU A 98 -4.17 -13.21 14.55
C LEU A 98 -2.73 -12.97 14.10
N TYR A 99 -1.84 -12.71 15.05
CA TYR A 99 -0.44 -12.43 14.76
C TYR A 99 0.26 -13.60 14.08
N SER A 100 0.04 -14.83 14.54
CA SER A 100 0.60 -16.05 13.93
C SER A 100 0.20 -16.20 12.45
N ILE A 101 -1.05 -15.87 12.11
CA ILE A 101 -1.52 -15.93 10.72
C ILE A 101 -0.88 -14.83 9.88
N LEU A 102 -0.91 -13.58 10.37
CA LEU A 102 -0.39 -12.42 9.66
C LEU A 102 1.15 -12.43 9.51
N SER A 103 1.89 -12.98 10.48
CA SER A 103 3.33 -13.22 10.35
C SER A 103 3.64 -14.23 9.25
N ARG A 104 2.81 -15.28 9.08
CA ARG A 104 2.94 -16.20 7.93
C ARG A 104 2.57 -15.53 6.61
N VAL A 105 1.65 -14.56 6.62
CA VAL A 105 1.37 -13.72 5.44
C VAL A 105 2.56 -12.82 5.10
N LEU A 106 3.27 -12.26 6.08
CA LEU A 106 4.52 -11.51 5.80
C LEU A 106 5.60 -12.40 5.17
N LYS A 107 5.73 -13.66 5.61
CA LYS A 107 6.62 -14.65 4.94
C LYS A 107 6.18 -14.94 3.50
N LEU A 108 4.88 -14.99 3.24
CA LEU A 108 4.34 -15.11 1.89
C LEU A 108 4.72 -13.87 1.05
N VAL A 109 4.58 -12.65 1.60
CA VAL A 109 4.96 -11.40 0.93
C VAL A 109 6.46 -11.41 0.60
N GLU A 110 7.33 -11.83 1.54
CA GLU A 110 8.75 -12.00 1.30
C GLU A 110 9.02 -12.94 0.11
N ASN A 111 8.41 -14.12 0.12
CA ASN A 111 8.55 -15.10 -0.96
C ASN A 111 8.02 -14.55 -2.29
N ALA A 112 6.90 -13.82 -2.29
CA ALA A 112 6.33 -13.22 -3.49
C ALA A 112 7.26 -12.16 -4.10
N VAL A 113 7.93 -11.34 -3.28
CA VAL A 113 8.96 -10.40 -3.75
C VAL A 113 10.14 -11.17 -4.36
N ARG A 114 10.68 -12.17 -3.65
CA ARG A 114 11.84 -12.95 -4.12
C ARG A 114 11.59 -13.66 -5.45
N ASN A 115 10.35 -14.07 -5.70
CA ASN A 115 9.92 -14.72 -6.93
C ASN A 115 9.41 -13.74 -8.01
N GLY A 116 9.52 -12.42 -7.80
CA GLY A 116 9.11 -11.41 -8.78
C GLY A 116 7.59 -11.35 -9.02
N LEU A 117 6.79 -11.87 -8.08
CA LEU A 117 5.32 -11.82 -8.14
C LEU A 117 4.76 -10.48 -7.66
N ILE A 118 5.50 -9.79 -6.80
CA ILE A 118 5.24 -8.41 -6.37
C ILE A 118 6.55 -7.62 -6.36
N ASP A 119 6.44 -6.30 -6.42
CA ASP A 119 7.58 -5.38 -6.63
C ASP A 119 7.86 -4.51 -5.39
N GLY A 120 6.95 -4.49 -4.41
CA GLY A 120 7.10 -3.78 -3.15
C GLY A 120 6.11 -4.23 -2.08
N ILE A 121 6.29 -3.71 -0.87
CA ILE A 121 5.46 -4.06 0.29
C ILE A 121 4.45 -2.94 0.54
N GLY A 122 3.18 -3.26 0.71
CA GLY A 122 2.19 -2.27 1.09
C GLY A 122 0.76 -2.58 0.62
N GLU A 123 -0.24 -1.97 1.23
CA GLU A 123 -0.06 -1.06 2.37
C GLU A 123 0.14 -1.79 3.69
N VAL A 124 0.94 -1.16 4.56
CA VAL A 124 1.04 -1.46 5.99
C VAL A 124 1.09 -0.13 6.73
N GLY A 125 0.82 -0.11 8.04
CA GLY A 125 0.99 1.11 8.82
C GLY A 125 0.02 1.20 9.98
N ARG A 126 -0.53 2.38 10.21
CA ARG A 126 -1.34 2.74 11.39
C ARG A 126 -2.65 3.39 10.96
N GLN A 127 -3.71 3.16 11.73
CA GLN A 127 -5.04 3.70 11.43
C GLN A 127 -5.04 5.23 11.51
N HIS A 128 -5.67 5.89 10.53
CA HIS A 128 -5.89 7.34 10.56
C HIS A 128 -7.18 7.76 11.29
N TYR A 129 -7.88 6.79 11.88
CA TYR A 129 -9.12 6.95 12.62
C TYR A 129 -8.99 6.33 14.01
N THR A 130 -9.92 6.66 14.90
CA THR A 130 -9.92 6.15 16.27
C THR A 130 -10.06 4.62 16.31
N THR A 131 -9.10 3.97 16.96
CA THR A 131 -9.12 2.53 17.26
C THR A 131 -8.60 2.28 18.68
N SER A 132 -8.66 1.03 19.16
CA SER A 132 -8.13 0.69 20.49
C SER A 132 -6.60 0.74 20.50
N PRO A 133 -5.97 1.09 21.65
CA PRO A 133 -4.51 1.07 21.77
C PRO A 133 -3.89 -0.27 21.39
N GLU A 134 -4.55 -1.38 21.74
CA GLU A 134 -4.11 -2.74 21.38
C GLU A 134 -3.97 -2.91 19.86
N ARG A 135 -4.98 -2.50 19.08
CA ARG A 135 -4.98 -2.65 17.62
C ARG A 135 -3.96 -1.72 16.96
N PHE A 136 -3.81 -0.52 17.48
CA PHE A 136 -2.77 0.40 17.03
C PHE A 136 -1.37 -0.17 17.23
N VAL A 137 -1.06 -0.70 18.42
CA VAL A 137 0.22 -1.35 18.73
C VAL A 137 0.44 -2.59 17.85
N PHE A 138 -0.60 -3.38 17.61
CA PHE A 138 -0.56 -4.53 16.71
C PHE A 138 -0.17 -4.12 15.28
N SER A 139 -0.85 -3.09 14.75
CA SER A 139 -0.59 -2.54 13.43
C SER A 139 0.83 -1.97 13.30
N GLU A 140 1.30 -1.21 14.30
CA GLU A 140 2.69 -0.70 14.31
C GLU A 140 3.72 -1.84 14.39
N THR A 141 3.42 -2.92 15.12
CA THR A 141 4.31 -4.09 15.21
C THR A 141 4.50 -4.73 13.83
N LEU A 142 3.41 -4.98 13.09
CA LEU A 142 3.50 -5.49 11.72
C LEU A 142 4.15 -4.51 10.75
N MET A 143 3.91 -3.20 10.92
CA MET A 143 4.57 -2.16 10.14
C MET A 143 6.10 -2.23 10.30
N ARG A 144 6.61 -2.41 11.53
CA ARG A 144 8.05 -2.54 11.80
C ARG A 144 8.64 -3.78 11.14
N GLU A 145 7.95 -4.93 11.22
CA GLU A 145 8.36 -6.16 10.54
C GLU A 145 8.42 -5.98 9.02
N ALA A 146 7.40 -5.33 8.44
CA ALA A 146 7.37 -5.02 7.02
C ALA A 146 8.51 -4.06 6.60
N MET A 147 8.88 -3.08 7.44
CA MET A 147 10.02 -2.19 7.21
C MET A 147 11.35 -2.96 7.19
N ILE A 148 11.54 -3.91 8.12
CA ILE A 148 12.70 -4.79 8.14
C ILE A 148 12.77 -5.63 6.85
N LEU A 149 11.65 -6.23 6.45
CA LEU A 149 11.56 -6.98 5.19
C LEU A 149 11.89 -6.11 3.98
N ALA A 150 11.35 -4.89 3.90
CA ALA A 150 11.64 -3.96 2.81
C ALA A 150 13.12 -3.61 2.72
N ARG A 151 13.79 -3.37 3.86
CA ARG A 151 15.24 -3.16 3.93
C ARG A 151 16.01 -4.36 3.38
N ASP A 152 15.70 -5.55 3.88
CA ASP A 152 16.44 -6.77 3.55
C ASP A 152 16.25 -7.18 2.07
N LEU A 153 15.06 -6.95 1.54
CA LEU A 153 14.71 -7.22 0.13
C LEU A 153 15.09 -6.07 -0.81
N ARG A 154 15.45 -4.89 -0.28
CA ARG A 154 15.74 -3.66 -1.03
C ARG A 154 14.60 -3.21 -1.96
N VAL A 155 13.36 -3.36 -1.50
CA VAL A 155 12.15 -2.94 -2.22
C VAL A 155 11.49 -1.71 -1.60
N PRO A 156 10.68 -0.94 -2.36
CA PRO A 156 9.88 0.13 -1.78
C PRO A 156 8.78 -0.41 -0.85
N LEU A 157 8.41 0.39 0.14
CA LEU A 157 7.33 0.15 1.07
C LEU A 157 6.39 1.34 1.14
N GLN A 158 5.09 1.11 0.98
CA GLN A 158 4.04 2.12 1.13
C GLN A 158 3.42 2.06 2.53
N LEU A 159 3.50 3.17 3.26
CA LEU A 159 2.93 3.35 4.57
C LEU A 159 1.58 4.07 4.51
N HIS A 160 0.57 3.45 5.10
CA HIS A 160 -0.70 4.06 5.42
C HIS A 160 -0.66 4.57 6.86
N LEU A 161 -0.73 5.88 7.08
CA LEU A 161 -0.49 6.48 8.40
C LEU A 161 -1.62 7.39 8.86
N GLU A 162 -1.65 7.58 10.17
CA GLU A 162 -2.37 8.69 10.77
C GLU A 162 -1.85 10.04 10.28
N GLN A 163 -2.74 11.02 10.22
CA GLN A 163 -2.48 12.31 9.56
C GLN A 163 -1.98 13.35 10.55
N GLY A 164 -1.06 12.95 11.44
CA GLY A 164 -0.62 13.72 12.61
C GLY A 164 0.45 14.78 12.35
N GLY A 165 0.74 15.12 11.09
CA GLY A 165 1.69 16.19 10.76
C GLY A 165 3.10 15.86 11.23
N PHE A 166 3.70 16.78 12.00
CA PHE A 166 5.07 16.65 12.50
C PHE A 166 5.32 15.34 13.26
N ILE A 167 4.40 14.96 14.15
CA ILE A 167 4.65 13.83 15.07
C ILE A 167 4.65 12.49 14.34
N THR A 168 3.79 12.34 13.33
CA THR A 168 3.76 11.16 12.45
C THR A 168 5.08 11.04 11.70
N VAL A 169 5.54 12.13 11.08
CA VAL A 169 6.79 12.13 10.30
C VAL A 169 8.01 11.87 11.18
N LEU A 170 8.10 12.51 12.35
CA LEU A 170 9.19 12.28 13.30
C LEU A 170 9.20 10.82 13.80
N SER A 171 8.03 10.27 14.10
CA SER A 171 7.88 8.86 14.49
C SER A 171 8.39 7.92 13.41
N VAL A 172 7.99 8.13 12.14
CA VAL A 172 8.47 7.32 11.02
C VAL A 172 9.97 7.48 10.81
N LYS A 173 10.51 8.70 10.88
CA LYS A 173 11.95 8.94 10.75
C LYS A 173 12.76 8.20 11.81
N THR A 174 12.28 8.21 13.05
CA THR A 174 12.92 7.51 14.18
C THR A 174 12.92 5.99 13.95
N LEU A 175 11.84 5.43 13.39
CA LEU A 175 11.77 4.02 13.00
C LEU A 175 12.73 3.69 11.85
N ILE A 176 12.79 4.54 10.83
CA ILE A 176 13.73 4.39 9.70
C ILE A 176 15.17 4.30 10.22
N ASP A 177 15.56 5.24 11.10
CA ASP A 177 16.92 5.30 11.64
C ASP A 177 17.25 4.11 12.53
N SER A 178 16.35 3.77 13.46
CA SER A 178 16.55 2.65 14.40
C SER A 178 16.58 1.29 13.70
N LEU A 179 15.84 1.11 12.60
CA LEU A 179 15.82 -0.13 11.82
C LEU A 179 16.88 -0.16 10.73
N GLY A 180 17.62 0.93 10.49
CA GLY A 180 18.60 1.04 9.42
C GLY A 180 18.00 0.90 8.01
N VAL A 181 16.75 1.34 7.83
CA VAL A 181 16.06 1.30 6.55
C VAL A 181 16.44 2.56 5.76
N SER A 182 16.57 2.48 4.43
CA SER A 182 16.80 3.68 3.63
C SER A 182 15.51 4.51 3.56
N SER A 183 15.60 5.82 3.83
CA SER A 183 14.45 6.72 3.69
C SER A 183 13.84 6.72 2.28
N ARG A 184 14.66 6.45 1.25
CA ARG A 184 14.20 6.36 -0.14
C ARG A 184 13.27 5.17 -0.41
N GLN A 185 13.27 4.16 0.47
CA GLN A 185 12.39 3.00 0.35
C GLN A 185 11.02 3.25 0.98
N ILE A 186 10.88 4.23 1.88
CA ILE A 186 9.65 4.41 2.65
C ILE A 186 8.83 5.54 2.04
N ILE A 187 7.64 5.20 1.56
CA ILE A 187 6.70 6.14 0.94
C ILE A 187 5.53 6.35 1.88
N LEU A 188 5.32 7.58 2.35
CA LEU A 188 4.15 7.93 3.15
C LEU A 188 2.97 8.16 2.20
N HIS A 189 2.08 7.18 2.11
CA HIS A 189 0.93 7.26 1.22
C HIS A 189 -0.20 8.10 1.83
N HIS A 190 -0.97 8.77 0.98
CA HIS A 190 -2.21 9.49 1.34
C HIS A 190 -2.02 10.59 2.40
N THR A 191 -0.93 11.35 2.32
CA THR A 191 -0.63 12.42 3.29
C THR A 191 -1.52 13.66 3.09
N ASN A 192 -1.95 14.27 4.19
CA ASN A 192 -2.53 15.61 4.19
C ASN A 192 -1.44 16.69 4.01
N THR A 193 -1.85 17.95 3.83
CA THR A 193 -0.94 19.08 3.59
C THR A 193 0.12 19.26 4.68
N GLU A 194 -0.24 19.08 5.94
CA GLU A 194 0.71 19.25 7.05
C GLU A 194 1.74 18.11 7.08
N THR A 195 1.28 16.86 6.96
CA THR A 195 2.13 15.67 6.97
C THR A 195 3.07 15.67 5.76
N SER A 196 2.59 16.07 4.58
CA SER A 196 3.43 16.16 3.38
C SER A 196 4.48 17.27 3.49
N SER A 197 4.15 18.41 4.08
CA SER A 197 5.12 19.49 4.35
C SER A 197 6.25 18.99 5.25
N TRP A 198 5.92 18.30 6.34
CA TRP A 198 6.94 17.71 7.22
C TRP A 198 7.70 16.57 6.55
N ALA A 199 7.05 15.71 5.79
CA ALA A 199 7.73 14.64 5.04
C ALA A 199 8.78 15.23 4.07
N SER A 200 8.45 16.34 3.41
CA SER A 200 9.40 17.11 2.59
C SER A 200 10.60 17.61 3.40
N ASN A 201 10.37 18.23 4.56
CA ASN A 201 11.43 18.71 5.46
C ASN A 201 12.38 17.59 5.89
N TYR A 202 11.86 16.38 6.13
CA TYR A 202 12.64 15.20 6.51
C TYR A 202 13.16 14.38 5.31
N LYS A 203 12.93 14.83 4.07
CA LYS A 203 13.31 14.14 2.83
C LYS A 203 12.76 12.71 2.75
N LEU A 204 11.53 12.52 3.23
CA LEU A 204 10.80 11.26 3.08
C LEU A 204 9.89 11.34 1.84
N PRO A 205 9.93 10.33 0.95
CA PRO A 205 8.96 10.20 -0.13
C PRO A 205 7.51 10.17 0.41
N PHE A 206 6.59 10.83 -0.28
CA PHE A 206 5.18 10.81 0.07
C PHE A 206 4.28 10.93 -1.17
N THR A 207 3.02 10.54 -1.03
CA THR A 207 1.95 10.87 -1.96
C THR A 207 0.92 11.72 -1.23
N ALA A 208 0.31 12.67 -1.93
CA ALA A 208 -0.73 13.54 -1.38
C ALA A 208 -1.93 13.54 -2.35
N PRO A 209 -3.16 13.23 -1.89
CA PRO A 209 -4.33 13.27 -2.73
C PRO A 209 -4.70 14.73 -3.03
N VAL A 210 -5.11 14.99 -4.27
CA VAL A 210 -5.65 16.30 -4.66
C VAL A 210 -7.04 16.42 -4.04
N LYS A 211 -7.20 17.26 -3.00
CA LYS A 211 -8.47 17.48 -2.30
C LYS A 211 -9.40 18.48 -2.99
N TYR A 212 -8.83 19.41 -3.75
CA TYR A 212 -9.56 20.40 -4.52
C TYR A 212 -8.87 20.53 -5.87
N PHE A 213 -9.65 20.42 -6.94
CA PHE A 213 -9.18 20.56 -8.30
C PHE A 213 -10.19 21.41 -9.05
N ASP A 214 -9.77 22.60 -9.47
CA ASP A 214 -10.59 23.46 -10.29
C ASP A 214 -10.59 22.94 -11.73
N LYS A 215 -11.78 22.53 -12.20
CA LYS A 215 -11.97 21.96 -13.53
C LYS A 215 -11.75 22.97 -14.65
N GLU A 216 -11.72 24.27 -14.37
CA GLU A 216 -11.42 25.28 -15.39
C GLU A 216 -10.01 25.11 -15.97
N TYR A 217 -9.07 24.56 -15.20
CA TYR A 217 -7.71 24.24 -15.67
C TYR A 217 -7.63 23.00 -16.59
N LEU A 218 -8.72 22.24 -16.77
CA LEU A 218 -8.78 21.20 -17.81
C LEU A 218 -9.22 21.76 -19.17
N LYS A 219 -9.78 22.98 -19.22
CA LYS A 219 -10.30 23.59 -20.45
C LYS A 219 -9.22 24.28 -21.29
N SER A 220 -8.00 24.43 -20.79
CA SER A 220 -6.87 24.89 -21.61
C SER A 220 -6.30 23.71 -22.39
N GLY A 221 -6.91 23.44 -23.54
CA GLY A 221 -6.32 22.59 -24.57
C GLY A 221 -4.95 23.13 -24.97
N VAL A 222 -3.93 22.29 -24.79
CA VAL A 222 -2.70 22.28 -25.58
C VAL A 222 -2.66 20.94 -26.29
#